data_AF-A0A915A9S9-F1
#
_entry.id   AF-A0A915A9S9-F1
#
_cell.length_a   1.000
_cell.length_b   1.000
_cell.length_c   1.000
_cell.angle_alpha   90.00
_cell.angle_beta   90.00
_cell.angle_gamma   90.00
#
_symmetry.space_group_name_H-M   'P 1'
#
loop_
_entity.id
_entity.type
_entity.pdbx_description
1 polymer ?
#
loop_
_entity_poly.entity_id
_entity_poly.type
_entity_poly.pdbx_seq_one_letter_code
_entity_poly.pdbx_strand_id
1 'polypeptide(L)' 'MFRIRPPVFALKGEEEITVKLTFNAGKTVPDSGRHYFAVYYIKGNDDSKAPRACWKEHKGDADGTRRFVRLLCP' A
#
# COMPACT_ATOMS: atom_id res chain seq x y z
N MET A 1 1.22 -12.65 -7.38
CA MET A 1 0.28 -12.13 -8.37
C MET A 1 0.64 -10.70 -8.76
N PHE A 2 0.75 -9.80 -7.77
CA PHE A 2 1.33 -8.47 -7.97
C PHE A 2 2.58 -8.27 -7.11
N ARG A 3 3.46 -7.38 -7.55
CA ARG A 3 4.58 -6.83 -6.80
C ARG A 3 4.31 -5.35 -6.55
N ILE A 4 4.40 -4.92 -5.30
CA ILE A 4 4.16 -3.54 -4.85
C ILE A 4 5.50 -2.94 -4.42
N ARG A 5 5.89 -1.76 -4.94
CA ARG A 5 7.14 -1.08 -4.55
C ARG A 5 7.02 0.46 -4.53
N PRO A 6 7.42 1.14 -3.44
CA PRO A 6 7.72 0.55 -2.12
C PRO A 6 6.43 -0.01 -1.47
N PRO A 7 6.50 -1.12 -0.72
CA PRO A 7 5.32 -1.68 -0.05
C PRO A 7 4.94 -0.94 1.23
N VAL A 8 5.90 -0.24 1.85
CA VAL A 8 5.74 0.54 3.08
C VAL A 8 6.70 1.72 3.00
N PHE A 9 6.24 2.91 3.35
CA PHE A 9 6.99 4.17 3.34
C PHE A 9 6.37 5.14 4.37
N ALA A 10 7.05 6.23 4.66
CA ALA A 10 6.50 7.36 5.40
C ALA A 10 6.41 8.57 4.47
N LEU A 11 5.45 9.45 4.75
CA LEU A 11 5.28 10.74 4.08
C LEU A 11 5.09 11.81 5.14
N LYS A 12 5.71 12.96 4.94
CA LYS A 12 5.39 14.19 5.68
C LYS A 12 4.20 14.88 5.03
N GLY A 13 3.67 15.91 5.71
CA GLY A 13 2.65 16.77 5.11
C GLY A 13 3.15 17.32 3.77
N GLU A 14 2.27 17.36 2.77
CA GLU A 14 2.54 17.88 1.42
C GLU A 14 3.49 17.03 0.55
N GLU A 15 4.04 15.93 1.06
CA GLU A 15 4.81 15.00 0.26
C GLU A 15 3.92 14.04 -0.55
N GLU A 16 4.41 13.67 -1.72
CA GLU A 16 3.82 12.65 -2.56
C GLU A 16 4.84 11.57 -2.92
N ILE A 17 4.35 10.34 -3.13
CA ILE A 17 5.18 9.23 -3.60
C ILE A 17 4.43 8.37 -4.60
N THR A 18 5.16 7.88 -5.59
CA THR A 18 4.65 6.92 -6.55
C THR A 18 4.88 5.48 -6.08
N VAL A 19 3.79 4.71 -5.95
CA VAL A 19 3.85 3.27 -5.67
C VAL A 19 3.64 2.48 -6.96
N LYS A 20 4.66 1.70 -7.36
CA LYS A 20 4.59 0.85 -8.55
C LYS A 20 3.92 -0.49 -8.22
N LEU A 21 2.77 -0.73 -8.84
CA LEU A 21 2.07 -2.01 -8.86
C LEU A 21 2.41 -2.76 -10.16
N THR A 22 3.04 -3.93 -10.06
CA THR A 22 3.45 -4.73 -11.22
C THR A 22 2.74 -6.08 -11.17
N PHE A 23 2.02 -6.47 -12.23
CA PHE A 23 1.52 -7.83 -12.37
C PHE A 23 2.65 -8.78 -12.77
N ASN A 24 2.77 -9.93 -12.11
CA ASN A 24 3.81 -10.89 -12.44
C ASN A 24 3.41 -11.67 -13.70
N ALA A 25 4.26 -11.64 -14.73
CA ALA A 25 4.06 -12.39 -15.97
C ALA A 25 3.89 -13.90 -15.69
N GLY A 26 3.10 -14.57 -16.53
CA GLY A 26 2.81 -16.00 -16.40
C GLY A 26 1.84 -16.38 -15.27
N LYS A 27 1.26 -15.41 -14.55
CA LYS A 27 0.13 -15.65 -13.64
C LYS A 27 -1.19 -15.40 -14.37
N THR A 28 -2.24 -16.12 -13.99
CA THR A 28 -3.60 -15.92 -14.52
C THR A 28 -4.07 -14.51 -14.21
N VAL A 29 -4.53 -13.78 -15.22
CA VAL A 29 -5.12 -12.45 -15.02
C VAL A 29 -6.41 -12.63 -14.23
N PRO A 30 -6.58 -11.98 -13.06
CA PRO A 30 -7.81 -12.12 -12.30
C PRO A 30 -8.95 -11.33 -12.90
N ASP A 31 -10.18 -11.82 -12.77
CA ASP A 31 -11.36 -11.10 -13.23
C ASP A 31 -11.47 -9.72 -12.58
N SER A 32 -12.00 -8.78 -13.36
CA SER A 32 -12.27 -7.41 -12.93
C SER A 32 -13.14 -7.40 -11.67
N GLY A 33 -12.87 -6.48 -10.76
CA GLY A 33 -13.64 -6.32 -9.53
C GLY A 33 -13.41 -7.39 -8.45
N ARG A 34 -12.75 -8.52 -8.74
CA ARG A 34 -12.44 -9.56 -7.74
C ARG A 34 -11.17 -9.29 -6.94
N HIS A 35 -10.35 -8.33 -7.39
CA HIS A 35 -9.12 -7.92 -6.72
C HIS A 35 -9.14 -6.42 -6.45
N TYR A 36 -8.72 -6.06 -5.24
CA TYR A 36 -8.53 -4.68 -4.82
C TYR A 36 -7.19 -4.52 -4.13
N PHE A 37 -6.65 -3.30 -4.16
CA PHE A 37 -5.53 -2.89 -3.34
C PHE A 37 -6.06 -2.06 -2.18
N ALA A 38 -5.47 -2.24 -1.01
CA ALA A 38 -5.76 -1.41 0.15
C ALA A 38 -4.47 -0.73 0.60
N VAL A 39 -4.54 0.58 0.82
CA VAL A 39 -3.49 1.37 1.43
C VAL A 39 -3.95 1.69 2.85
N TYR A 40 -3.19 1.20 3.83
CA TYR A 40 -3.40 1.48 5.23
C TYR A 40 -2.41 2.54 5.67
N TYR A 41 -2.79 3.39 6.62
CA TYR A 41 -1.88 4.36 7.21
C TYR A 41 -2.01 4.40 8.74
N ILE A 42 -0.92 4.77 9.37
CA ILE A 42 -0.84 5.17 10.78
C ILE A 42 -0.14 6.52 10.83
N LYS A 43 -0.47 7.35 11.81
CA LYS A 43 0.20 8.61 12.08
C LYS A 43 1.50 8.31 12.79
N GLY A 44 2.62 8.64 12.14
CA GLY A 44 3.93 8.61 12.78
C GLY A 44 4.05 9.72 13.83
N ASN A 45 4.71 9.41 14.94
CA ASN A 45 5.07 10.37 15.99
C ASN A 45 6.60 10.55 16.12
N ASP A 46 7.39 9.80 15.35
CA ASP A 46 8.85 9.79 15.40
C ASP A 46 9.41 9.61 13.98
N ASP A 47 9.94 10.70 13.43
CA ASP A 47 10.52 10.76 12.09
C ASP A 47 11.86 10.00 11.98
N SER A 48 12.47 9.63 13.11
CA SER A 48 13.75 8.91 13.12
C SER A 48 13.59 7.40 12.88
N LYS A 49 12.37 6.88 13.07
CA LYS A 49 12.10 5.45 12.92
C LYS A 49 11.82 5.09 11.47
N ALA A 50 12.40 3.96 11.05
CA ALA A 50 12.06 3.38 9.77
C ALA A 50 10.56 3.03 9.72
N PRO A 51 9.84 3.28 8.61
CA PRO A 51 8.39 3.10 8.54
C PRO A 51 7.90 1.71 8.96
N ARG A 52 8.67 0.65 8.63
CA ARG A 52 8.35 -0.72 9.03
C ARG A 52 8.42 -0.95 10.55
N ALA A 53 9.32 -0.24 11.25
CA ALA A 53 9.40 -0.31 12.70
C ALA A 53 8.17 0.33 13.35
N CYS A 54 7.71 1.47 12.82
CA CYS A 54 6.47 2.11 13.28
C CYS A 54 5.27 1.16 13.20
N TRP A 55 5.12 0.45 12.07
CA TRP A 55 4.07 -0.56 11.91
C TRP A 55 4.21 -1.78 12.84
N LYS A 56 5.43 -2.17 13.19
CA LYS A 56 5.68 -3.29 14.12
C LYS A 56 5.30 -2.92 15.56
N GLU A 57 5.51 -1.67 15.94
CA GLU A 57 5.25 -1.17 17.29
C GLU A 57 3.81 -0.68 17.48
N HIS A 58 3.11 -0.36 16.38
CA HIS A 58 1.71 0.05 16.40
C HIS A 58 0.82 -1.05 16.98
N LYS A 59 0.12 -0.73 18.07
CA LYS A 59 -0.84 -1.63 18.71
C LYS A 59 -2.25 -1.18 18.36
N GLY A 60 -3.02 -2.06 17.72
CA GLY A 60 -4.40 -1.81 17.32
C GLY A 60 -4.57 -1.67 15.81
N ASP A 61 -5.72 -1.14 15.40
CA ASP A 61 -6.08 -0.97 14.00
C ASP A 61 -5.36 0.22 13.36
N ALA A 62 -5.25 0.21 12.04
CA ALA A 62 -4.73 1.36 11.29
C ALA A 62 -5.63 2.60 11.48
N ASP A 63 -5.03 3.80 11.44
CA ASP A 63 -5.77 5.06 11.57
C ASP A 63 -6.72 5.30 10.39
N GLY A 64 -6.44 4.67 9.25
CA GLY A 64 -7.38 4.62 8.16
C GLY A 64 -6.94 3.73 7.01
N THR A 65 -7.83 3.57 6.05
CA THR A 65 -7.64 2.72 4.87
C THR A 65 -8.25 3.38 3.64
N ARG A 66 -7.57 3.26 2.50
CA ARG A 66 -8.13 3.60 1.18
C ARG A 66 -8.08 2.38 0.27
N ARG A 67 -9.21 2.04 -0.33
CA ARG A 67 -9.34 0.89 -1.25
C ARG A 67 -9.39 1.36 -2.69
N PHE A 68 -8.71 0.63 -3.56
CA PHE A 68 -8.67 0.85 -5.00
C PHE A 68 -9.05 -0.45 -5.70
N VAL A 69 -10.11 -0.41 -6.51
CA VAL A 69 -10.55 -1.56 -7.30
C VAL A 69 -9.76 -1.58 -8.60
N ARG A 70 -9.24 -2.75 -8.98
CA ARG A 70 -8.65 -2.91 -10.31
C ARG A 70 -9.78 -3.07 -11.33
N LEU A 71 -9.91 -2.07 -12.20
CA LEU A 71 -10.58 -2.23 -13.48
C LEU A 71 -9.56 -2.81 -14.46
N LEU A 72 -9.87 -3.96 -15.07
CA LEU A 72 -9.14 -4.37 -16.26
C LEU A 72 -9.57 -3.40 -17.38
N CYS A 73 -8.60 -2.73 -18.00
CA CYS A 73 -8.88 -2.08 -19.28
C CYS A 73 -9.17 -3.19 -20.30
N PRO A 74 -10.27 -3.10 -21.07
CA PRO A 74 -10.59 -4.08 -22.11
C PRO A 74 -9.47 -4.19 -23.16
#